data_AF-W1YX54-F1
#
_entry.id   AF-W1YX54-F1
#
_cell.length_a   1.000
_cell.length_b   1.000
_cell.length_c   1.000
_cell.angle_alpha   90.00
_cell.angle_beta   90.00
_cell.angle_gamma   90.00
#
_symmetry.space_group_name_H-M   'P 1'
#
loop_
_entity.id
_entity.type
_entity.pdbx_description
1 polymer ?
#
loop_
_entity_poly.entity_id
_entity_poly.type
_entity_poly.pdbx_seq_one_letter_code
_entity_poly.pdbx_strand_id
1 'polypeptide(L)'
;PTSVLGASYTQKSWWQLSNSEESSPFRETNYEPQLFLGFATDYNFAGWTLRDVEMGYNHDSNGRSDPTSRSWNRLYTRLMAENGNWLVEVKPWYVVGNTDDNPD
;
A
#
# COMPACT_ATOMS: atom_id res chain seq x y z
N PRO A 1 20.88 7.64 10.70
CA PRO A 1 19.78 7.17 9.83
C PRO A 1 20.25 7.03 8.38
N THR A 2 20.11 5.82 7.81
CA THR A 2 20.34 5.59 6.38
C THR A 2 19.05 5.92 5.65
N SER A 3 19.13 6.63 4.52
CA SER A 3 17.95 7.07 3.76
C SER A 3 17.94 6.51 2.34
N VAL A 4 16.76 6.43 1.75
CA VAL A 4 16.56 5.96 0.37
C VAL A 4 15.38 6.69 -0.29
N LEU A 5 15.54 7.08 -1.55
CA LEU A 5 14.42 7.31 -2.46
C LEU A 5 14.08 5.96 -3.09
N GLY A 6 12.94 5.40 -2.69
CA GLY A 6 12.53 4.05 -3.06
C GLY A 6 11.23 4.04 -3.85
N ALA A 7 11.02 2.94 -4.56
CA ALA A 7 9.75 2.63 -5.21
C ALA A 7 9.35 1.19 -4.85
N SER A 8 8.04 0.96 -4.75
CA SER A 8 7.50 -0.40 -4.59
C SER A 8 6.28 -0.60 -5.48
N TYR A 9 5.98 -1.86 -5.74
CA TYR A 9 4.83 -2.26 -6.52
C TYR A 9 4.18 -3.47 -5.84
N THR A 10 2.95 -3.28 -5.36
CA THR A 10 2.14 -4.35 -4.78
C THR A 10 1.00 -4.67 -5.73
N GLN A 11 0.81 -5.96 -6.04
CA GLN A 11 -0.31 -6.41 -6.85
C GLN A 11 -1.12 -7.47 -6.08
N LYS A 12 -2.44 -7.29 -6.02
CA LYS A 12 -3.38 -8.23 -5.39
C LYS A 12 -4.35 -8.72 -6.45
N SER A 13 -4.44 -10.02 -6.68
CA SER A 13 -5.30 -10.60 -7.71
C SER A 13 -6.23 -11.67 -7.16
N TRP A 14 -7.50 -11.61 -7.57
CA TRP A 14 -8.52 -12.62 -7.29
C TRP A 14 -8.84 -13.38 -8.57
N TRP A 15 -8.31 -14.59 -8.67
CA TRP A 15 -8.51 -15.47 -9.80
C TRP A 15 -9.62 -16.49 -9.51
N GLN A 16 -10.63 -16.57 -10.38
CA GLN A 16 -11.63 -17.63 -10.33
C GLN A 16 -11.07 -18.93 -10.92
N LEU A 17 -10.01 -19.45 -10.31
CA LEU A 17 -9.24 -20.58 -10.83
C LEU A 17 -10.12 -21.80 -11.17
N SER A 18 -11.06 -22.14 -10.28
CA SER A 18 -11.94 -23.30 -10.44
C SER A 18 -13.09 -23.10 -11.42
N ASN A 19 -13.33 -21.89 -11.94
CA ASN A 19 -14.48 -21.59 -12.78
C ASN A 19 -14.21 -21.89 -14.25
N SER A 20 -13.98 -23.17 -14.58
CA SER A 20 -13.68 -23.59 -15.95
C SER A 20 -14.82 -23.34 -16.93
N GLU A 21 -16.07 -23.27 -16.46
CA GLU A 21 -17.24 -22.95 -17.28
C GLU A 21 -17.12 -21.55 -17.91
N GLU A 22 -16.60 -20.58 -17.16
CA GLU A 22 -16.37 -19.20 -17.62
C GLU A 22 -14.91 -18.95 -18.06
N SER A 23 -14.15 -20.02 -18.34
CA SER A 23 -12.72 -19.95 -18.72
C SER A 23 -11.79 -19.39 -17.64
N SER A 24 -12.09 -19.66 -16.36
CA SER A 24 -11.30 -19.31 -15.17
C SER A 24 -10.80 -17.85 -15.19
N PRO A 25 -11.70 -16.85 -15.24
CA PRO A 25 -11.29 -15.46 -15.41
C PRO A 25 -10.73 -14.85 -14.11
N PHE A 26 -9.90 -13.81 -14.25
CA PHE A 26 -9.60 -12.94 -13.12
C PHE A 26 -10.83 -12.08 -12.80
N ARG A 27 -11.29 -12.17 -11.55
CA ARG A 27 -12.37 -11.32 -11.05
C ARG A 27 -11.87 -9.90 -10.86
N GLU A 28 -10.74 -9.74 -10.20
CA GLU A 28 -10.20 -8.44 -9.84
C GLU A 28 -8.67 -8.48 -9.75
N THR A 29 -8.02 -7.37 -10.10
CA THR A 29 -6.60 -7.13 -9.81
C THR A 29 -6.43 -5.70 -9.36
N ASN A 30 -5.82 -5.47 -8.19
CA ASN A 30 -5.41 -4.14 -7.75
C ASN A 30 -3.91 -3.94 -7.97
N TYR A 31 -3.56 -2.77 -8.50
CA TYR A 31 -2.24 -2.30 -8.86
C TYR A 31 -1.89 -1.14 -7.93
N GLU A 32 -0.96 -1.37 -6.99
CA GLU A 32 -0.63 -0.41 -5.92
C GLU A 32 0.86 0.01 -5.98
N PRO A 33 1.26 0.86 -6.96
CA PRO A 33 2.60 1.43 -7.00
C PRO A 33 2.80 2.55 -5.96
N GLN A 34 4.01 2.63 -5.42
CA GLN A 34 4.41 3.66 -4.46
C GLN A 34 5.76 4.27 -4.81
N LEU A 35 5.92 5.56 -4.51
CA LEU A 35 7.18 6.29 -4.53
C LEU A 35 7.36 6.97 -3.18
N PHE A 36 8.49 6.75 -2.51
CA PHE A 36 8.65 7.14 -1.12
C PHE A 36 10.09 7.53 -0.75
N LEU A 37 10.19 8.31 0.32
CA LEU A 37 11.42 8.51 1.07
C LEU A 37 11.38 7.62 2.31
N GLY A 38 12.33 6.69 2.41
CA GLY A 38 12.46 5.76 3.53
C GLY A 38 13.70 6.06 4.36
N PHE A 39 13.59 5.88 5.67
CA PHE A 39 14.66 6.06 6.63
C PHE A 39 14.74 4.85 7.55
N ALA A 40 15.90 4.19 7.58
CA ALA A 40 16.24 3.25 8.64
C ALA A 40 16.70 4.05 9.87
N THR A 41 15.99 3.85 10.98
CA THR A 41 16.11 4.58 12.24
C THR A 41 16.34 3.63 13.41
N ASP A 42 16.80 4.17 14.54
CA ASP A 42 17.08 3.42 15.77
C ASP A 42 16.52 4.17 17.00
N TYR A 43 15.33 4.76 16.87
CA TYR A 43 14.74 5.52 17.98
C TYR A 43 14.15 4.56 19.01
N ASN A 44 14.64 4.63 20.24
CA ASN A 44 14.21 3.76 21.32
C ASN A 44 13.23 4.47 22.25
N PHE A 45 12.10 3.83 22.54
CA PHE A 45 11.09 4.33 23.47
C PHE A 45 10.36 3.18 24.16
N ALA A 46 10.41 3.13 25.50
CA ALA A 46 9.69 2.13 26.32
C ALA A 46 9.88 0.67 25.87
N GLY A 47 11.11 0.29 25.48
CA GLY A 47 11.45 -1.05 25.01
C GLY A 47 11.17 -1.30 23.53
N TRP A 48 10.49 -0.38 22.85
CA TRP A 48 10.29 -0.41 21.41
C TRP A 48 11.42 0.30 20.69
N THR A 49 11.79 -0.21 19.52
CA THR A 49 12.67 0.48 18.58
C THR A 49 11.88 0.79 17.31
N LEU A 50 11.69 2.07 17.01
CA LEU A 50 11.19 2.52 15.72
C LEU A 50 12.30 2.31 14.70
N ARG A 51 12.08 1.39 13.76
CA ARG A 51 13.05 0.97 12.75
C ARG A 51 12.81 1.68 11.45
N ASP A 52 11.56 1.74 11.00
CA ASP A 52 11.23 2.34 9.72
C ASP A 52 10.43 3.61 9.91
N VAL A 53 10.88 4.67 9.25
CA VAL A 53 10.08 5.85 8.96
C VAL A 53 10.06 6.03 7.46
N GLU A 54 8.88 5.95 6.87
CA GLU A 54 8.69 6.06 5.42
C GLU A 54 7.54 7.00 5.13
N MET A 55 7.70 7.91 4.18
CA MET A 55 6.63 8.79 3.72
C MET A 55 6.63 8.85 2.21
N GLY A 56 5.45 8.81 1.61
CA GLY A 56 5.38 8.66 0.16
C GLY A 56 4.02 8.92 -0.43
N TYR A 57 4.01 8.81 -1.75
CA TYR A 57 2.82 8.78 -2.57
C TYR A 57 2.46 7.33 -2.91
N ASN A 58 1.17 7.04 -2.90
CA ASN A 58 0.59 5.75 -3.23
C ASN A 58 -0.57 5.98 -4.21
N HIS A 59 -0.52 5.28 -5.34
CA HIS A 59 -1.67 5.11 -6.22
C HIS A 59 -2.18 3.69 -6.04
N ASP A 60 -3.49 3.49 -6.00
CA ASP A 60 -4.11 2.18 -5.97
C ASP A 60 -5.32 2.19 -6.90
N SER A 61 -5.31 1.30 -7.89
CA SER A 61 -6.41 1.17 -8.84
C SER A 61 -6.59 -0.27 -9.29
N ASN A 62 -7.74 -0.57 -9.87
CA ASN A 62 -8.02 -1.91 -10.39
C ASN A 62 -7.78 -2.08 -11.90
N GLY A 63 -7.38 -1.00 -12.59
CA GLY A 63 -7.08 -1.03 -14.03
C GLY A 63 -8.27 -1.38 -14.93
N ARG A 64 -9.51 -1.31 -14.42
CA ARG A 64 -10.73 -1.57 -15.18
C ARG A 64 -11.24 -0.29 -15.83
N SER A 65 -12.05 -0.45 -16.88
CA SER A 65 -12.89 0.62 -17.41
C SER A 65 -14.19 0.74 -16.61
N ASP A 66 -14.94 1.82 -16.88
CA ASP A 66 -16.31 1.97 -16.39
C ASP A 66 -17.22 0.80 -16.80
N PRO A 67 -18.22 0.43 -15.97
CA PRO A 67 -18.59 1.05 -14.69
C PRO A 67 -17.86 0.45 -13.47
N THR A 68 -16.93 -0.47 -13.69
CA THR A 68 -16.23 -1.20 -12.63
C THR A 68 -14.88 -0.59 -12.26
N SER A 69 -14.53 0.57 -12.82
CA SER A 69 -13.31 1.31 -12.46
C SER A 69 -13.29 1.61 -10.97
N ARG A 70 -12.16 1.38 -10.31
CA ARG A 70 -11.91 1.79 -8.93
C ARG A 70 -10.51 2.35 -8.84
N SER A 71 -10.38 3.55 -8.28
CA SER A 71 -9.08 4.21 -8.11
C SER A 71 -9.11 5.28 -7.03
N TRP A 72 -7.95 5.49 -6.41
CA TRP A 72 -7.72 6.57 -5.45
C TRP A 72 -6.21 6.79 -5.27
N ASN A 73 -5.85 7.98 -4.76
CA ASN A 73 -4.45 8.34 -4.51
C ASN A 73 -4.29 8.83 -3.08
N ARG A 74 -3.16 8.50 -2.46
CA ARG A 74 -2.88 8.74 -1.04
C ARG A 74 -1.47 9.28 -0.86
N LEU A 75 -1.33 10.30 -0.03
CA LEU A 75 -0.08 10.57 0.67
C LEU A 75 -0.10 9.77 1.97
N TYR A 76 1.01 9.12 2.32
CA TYR A 76 1.06 8.27 3.51
C TYR A 76 2.34 8.46 4.30
N THR A 77 2.30 8.01 5.55
CA THR A 77 3.50 7.74 6.36
C THR A 77 3.37 6.34 6.93
N ARG A 78 4.40 5.51 6.80
CA ARG A 78 4.51 4.18 7.40
C ARG A 78 5.56 4.23 8.50
N LEU A 79 5.18 3.78 9.69
CA LEU A 79 6.04 3.71 10.87
C LEU A 79 6.03 2.26 11.36
N MET A 80 7.20 1.63 11.39
CA MET A 80 7.35 0.25 11.88
C MET A 80 8.25 0.24 13.11
N ALA A 81 7.75 -0.33 14.20
CA ALA A 81 8.47 -0.51 15.44
C ALA A 81 8.43 -1.97 15.90
N GLU A 82 9.53 -2.42 16.52
CA GLU A 82 9.68 -3.77 17.06
C GLU A 82 9.99 -3.74 18.55
N ASN A 83 9.62 -4.81 19.27
CA ASN A 83 9.98 -5.03 20.67
C ASN A 83 10.01 -6.54 20.97
N GLY A 84 11.22 -7.12 21.05
CA GLY A 84 11.40 -8.55 21.26
C GLY A 84 10.80 -9.38 20.13
N ASN A 85 9.68 -10.07 20.39
CA ASN A 85 8.96 -10.87 19.39
C ASN A 85 7.76 -10.14 18.76
N TRP A 86 7.54 -8.87 19.12
CA TRP A 86 6.46 -8.06 18.57
C TRP A 86 6.95 -7.15 17.46
N LEU A 87 6.09 -6.98 16.45
CA LEU A 87 6.22 -5.97 15.39
C LEU A 87 4.88 -5.25 15.27
N VAL A 88 4.91 -3.93 15.27
CA VAL A 88 3.74 -3.07 15.05
C VAL A 88 4.05 -2.11 13.92
N GLU A 89 3.14 -2.03 12.95
CA GLU A 89 3.20 -1.07 11.86
C GLU A 89 1.93 -0.21 11.86
N VAL A 90 2.10 1.10 11.78
CA VAL A 90 1.02 2.05 11.53
C VAL A 90 1.27 2.77 10.22
N LYS A 91 0.22 2.91 9.41
CA LYS A 91 0.30 3.56 8.11
C LYS A 91 -0.84 4.56 7.92
N PRO A 92 -0.84 5.71 8.62
CA PRO A 92 -1.82 6.77 8.32
C PRO A 92 -1.67 7.28 6.88
N TRP A 93 -2.78 7.70 6.30
CA TRP A 93 -2.83 8.29 4.96
C TRP A 93 -3.77 9.49 4.90
N TYR A 94 -3.58 10.30 3.86
CA TYR A 94 -4.45 11.39 3.47
C TYR A 94 -4.77 11.27 1.98
N VAL A 95 -6.06 11.28 1.63
CA VAL A 95 -6.52 11.14 0.24
C VAL A 95 -6.24 12.42 -0.54
N VAL A 96 -5.76 12.28 -1.77
CA VAL A 96 -5.43 13.40 -2.67
C VAL A 96 -5.92 13.12 -4.09
N GLY A 97 -6.19 14.19 -4.84
CA GLY A 97 -6.62 14.07 -6.24
C GLY A 97 -8.07 13.60 -6.40
N ASN A 98 -8.34 12.96 -7.53
CA ASN A 98 -9.67 12.51 -7.92
C ASN A 98 -10.04 11.17 -7.24
N THR A 99 -11.33 11.03 -6.90
CA THR A 99 -11.93 9.80 -6.32
C THR A 99 -13.30 9.51 -6.93
N ASP A 100 -13.61 10.02 -8.13
CA ASP A 100 -14.94 9.96 -8.75
C ASP A 100 -15.42 8.52 -8.99
N ASP A 101 -14.48 7.58 -9.20
CA ASP A 101 -14.76 6.14 -9.33
C ASP A 101 -15.35 5.52 -8.04
N ASN A 102 -15.06 6.12 -6.89
CA ASN A 102 -15.42 5.68 -5.54
C ASN A 102 -15.32 6.85 -4.54
N PRO A 103 -16.29 7.78 -4.55
CA PRO A 103 -16.21 9.02 -3.77
C PRO A 103 -16.46 8.83 -2.27
N ASP A 104 -16.94 7.66 -1.86
CA ASP A 104 -17.27 7.24 -0.49
C ASP A 104 -16.39 6.08 0.01
#